data_AF-A0A2A4SWC0-F1
#
_entry.id   AF-A0A2A4SWC0-F1
#
_cell.length_a   1.000
_cell.length_b   1.000
_cell.length_c   1.000
_cell.angle_alpha   90.00
_cell.angle_beta   90.00
_cell.angle_gamma   90.00
#
_symmetry.space_group_name_H-M   'P 1'
#
loop_
_entity.id
_entity.type
_entity.pdbx_description
1 polymer ?
#
loop_
_entity_poly.entity_id
_entity_poly.type
_entity_poly.pdbx_seq_one_letter_code
_entity_poly.pdbx_strand_id
1 'polypeptide(L)'
;MSMKKSYLFLLLFVLTSCSVNINIGSENDLPDDHPVIVQNPVVEPAVQETVVQAPVVPAPVVVEPVKQAEPVIVPSVKPVVVMPTTPRAVLSPIKVVKPLVSPKKEVTLYSGGKLTNIDTQWNLYSHQRLGFSIKIPKITTVTKCGEERVATNIPLIVLEDPFAAYITKEYSYDWNTCKKMMNTLADVQSKKAGSWRISPQKIGDTDALLDFVKKENQPGCYIETSIESAQVGTFDIRLNATPRETPLAQACFAGGHIYHIKYSSSLEKVMSLNLGQDFSYRINDDISDEIMMKSFQFLK
;
A
#
# COMPACT_ATOMS: atom_id res chain seq x y z
N MET A 1 14.71 57.45 14.32
CA MET A 1 13.72 57.15 15.37
C MET A 1 13.61 55.64 15.52
N SER A 2 13.89 55.17 16.72
CA SER A 2 13.98 53.76 17.11
C SER A 2 12.58 53.20 17.36
N MET A 3 12.21 52.09 16.73
CA MET A 3 11.08 51.26 17.17
C MET A 3 11.62 50.00 17.83
N LYS A 4 11.40 49.93 19.15
CA LYS A 4 11.66 48.79 20.02
C LYS A 4 10.49 47.82 19.99
N LYS A 5 10.84 46.53 19.91
CA LYS A 5 10.33 45.36 20.64
C LYS A 5 8.83 45.28 21.00
N SER A 6 8.23 44.14 20.66
CA SER A 6 7.55 43.28 21.65
C SER A 6 7.43 41.86 21.11
N TYR A 7 8.18 40.94 21.71
CA TYR A 7 8.00 39.50 21.57
C TYR A 7 7.15 39.04 22.77
N LEU A 8 5.98 38.49 22.50
CA LEU A 8 5.11 37.88 23.50
C LEU A 8 5.37 36.36 23.49
N PHE A 9 6.07 35.88 24.51
CA PHE A 9 6.25 34.46 24.81
C PHE A 9 4.94 33.92 25.39
N LEU A 10 4.32 32.93 24.73
CA LEU A 10 3.25 32.13 25.32
C LEU A 10 3.84 30.80 25.79
N LEU A 11 3.98 30.63 27.10
CA LEU A 11 4.18 29.34 27.76
C LEU A 11 2.88 28.54 27.64
N LEU A 12 2.92 27.35 27.03
CA LEU A 12 1.86 26.35 27.20
C LEU A 12 2.34 25.27 28.18
N PHE A 13 1.59 25.13 29.26
CA PHE A 13 1.71 24.09 30.28
C PHE A 13 1.40 22.71 29.68
N VAL A 14 2.31 21.76 29.85
CA VAL A 14 2.05 20.33 29.66
C VAL A 14 1.53 19.77 30.98
N LEU A 15 0.22 19.51 31.07
CA LEU A 15 -0.39 18.74 32.15
C LEU A 15 -0.32 17.25 31.75
N THR A 16 0.58 16.52 32.40
CA THR A 16 0.62 15.06 32.38
C THR A 16 -0.45 14.50 33.32
N SER A 17 -1.54 13.98 32.76
CA SER A 17 -2.53 13.19 33.50
C SER A 17 -2.03 11.74 33.62
N CYS A 18 -1.47 11.41 34.78
CA CYS A 18 -1.29 10.01 35.20
C CYS A 18 -2.68 9.41 35.47
N SER A 19 -3.10 8.45 34.65
CA SER A 19 -4.26 7.62 34.96
C SER A 19 -3.82 6.45 35.84
N VAL A 20 -4.28 6.48 37.09
CA VAL A 20 -4.16 5.39 38.06
C VAL A 20 -5.13 4.28 37.64
N ASN A 21 -4.59 3.09 37.36
CA ASN A 21 -5.37 1.90 37.03
C ASN A 21 -5.79 1.22 38.34
N ILE A 22 -7.04 1.43 38.77
CA ILE A 22 -7.62 0.76 39.93
C ILE A 22 -8.20 -0.57 39.44
N ASN A 23 -7.50 -1.66 39.73
CA ASN A 23 -7.96 -3.02 39.47
C ASN A 23 -8.92 -3.44 40.60
N ILE A 24 -10.23 -3.38 40.33
CA ILE A 24 -11.26 -3.91 41.25
C ILE A 24 -11.50 -5.36 40.86
N GLY A 25 -10.95 -6.28 41.66
CA GLY A 25 -11.25 -7.70 41.57
C GLY A 25 -12.71 -7.94 41.98
N SER A 26 -13.50 -8.50 41.06
CA SER A 26 -14.83 -9.04 41.32
C SER A 26 -14.71 -10.56 41.32
N GLU A 27 -14.57 -11.12 42.50
CA GLU A 27 -14.62 -12.54 42.81
C GLU A 27 -16.09 -12.98 42.76
N ASN A 28 -16.47 -13.76 41.74
CA ASN A 28 -17.74 -14.46 41.68
C ASN A 28 -17.44 -15.94 41.48
N ASP A 29 -17.41 -16.67 42.59
CA ASP A 29 -17.39 -18.12 42.63
C ASP A 29 -18.73 -18.69 42.15
N LEU A 30 -18.68 -19.48 41.08
CA LEU A 30 -19.73 -20.40 40.67
C LEU A 30 -19.09 -21.80 40.55
N PRO A 31 -19.72 -22.85 41.08
CA PRO A 31 -19.15 -24.20 41.04
C PRO A 31 -19.35 -24.84 39.65
N ASP A 32 -18.23 -25.14 38.98
CA ASP A 32 -18.19 -25.97 37.78
C ASP A 32 -18.29 -27.46 38.14
N ASP A 33 -19.47 -28.04 37.92
CA ASP A 33 -19.65 -29.49 37.80
C ASP A 33 -19.23 -29.92 36.38
N HIS A 34 -17.96 -30.32 36.23
CA HIS A 34 -17.47 -30.98 35.03
C HIS A 34 -16.96 -32.39 35.33
N PRO A 35 -17.38 -33.40 34.55
CA PRO A 35 -16.97 -34.78 34.76
C PRO A 35 -15.48 -34.96 34.45
N VAL A 36 -14.79 -35.63 35.38
CA VAL A 36 -13.39 -36.03 35.28
C VAL A 36 -13.20 -36.97 34.09
N ILE A 37 -12.57 -36.48 33.02
CA ILE A 37 -12.09 -37.32 31.92
C ILE A 37 -10.74 -37.90 32.32
N VAL A 38 -10.71 -39.22 32.57
CA VAL A 38 -9.49 -39.99 32.78
C VAL A 38 -8.70 -40.03 31.48
N GLN A 39 -7.56 -39.34 31.43
CA GLN A 39 -6.60 -39.45 30.33
C GLN A 39 -5.74 -40.71 30.53
N ASN A 40 -5.79 -41.62 29.55
CA ASN A 40 -4.84 -42.71 29.46
C ASN A 40 -3.45 -42.17 29.04
N PRO A 41 -2.35 -42.73 29.58
CA PRO A 41 -1.01 -42.28 29.23
C PRO A 41 -0.70 -42.55 27.76
N VAL A 42 -0.32 -41.48 27.05
CA VAL A 42 0.22 -41.54 25.69
C VAL A 42 1.63 -42.10 25.77
N VAL A 43 1.84 -43.26 25.15
CA VAL A 43 3.17 -43.85 24.97
C VAL A 43 3.86 -43.14 23.81
N GLU A 44 4.91 -42.37 24.09
CA GLU A 44 5.78 -41.79 23.07
C GLU A 44 6.59 -42.88 22.36
N PRO A 45 6.62 -42.91 21.02
CA PRO A 45 7.55 -43.76 20.29
C PRO A 45 8.96 -43.16 20.31
N ALA A 46 9.94 -43.98 20.66
CA ALA A 46 11.35 -43.65 20.62
C ALA A 46 11.78 -43.27 19.20
N VAL A 47 12.24 -42.03 19.03
CA VAL A 47 12.82 -41.52 17.78
C VAL A 47 14.28 -41.97 17.69
N GLN A 48 14.60 -42.78 16.67
CA GLN A 48 15.98 -43.10 16.31
C GLN A 48 16.61 -41.92 15.57
N GLU A 49 17.66 -41.34 16.15
CA GLU A 49 18.50 -40.34 15.49
C GLU A 49 19.27 -40.96 14.33
N THR A 50 18.99 -40.50 13.11
CA THR A 50 19.78 -40.82 11.93
C THR A 50 20.85 -39.74 11.76
N VAL A 51 22.12 -40.12 11.94
CA VAL A 51 23.27 -39.24 11.74
C VAL A 51 23.44 -38.98 10.24
N VAL A 52 23.07 -37.78 9.79
CA VAL A 52 23.31 -37.32 8.42
C VAL A 52 24.69 -36.69 8.36
N GLN A 53 25.61 -37.30 7.60
CA GLN A 53 26.93 -36.73 7.30
C GLN A 53 26.77 -35.47 6.43
N ALA A 54 27.39 -34.38 6.88
CA ALA A 54 27.41 -33.12 6.16
C ALA A 54 28.20 -33.23 4.84
N PRO A 55 27.71 -32.66 3.73
CA PRO A 55 28.43 -32.63 2.47
C PRO A 55 29.65 -31.69 2.55
N VAL A 56 30.77 -32.16 2.00
CA VAL A 56 32.02 -31.42 1.86
C VAL A 56 31.83 -30.30 0.84
N VAL A 57 31.93 -29.05 1.29
CA VAL A 57 31.86 -27.86 0.43
C VAL A 57 33.24 -27.59 -0.17
N PRO A 58 33.39 -27.55 -1.51
CA PRO A 58 34.67 -27.18 -2.14
C PRO A 58 34.96 -25.69 -1.96
N ALA A 59 36.25 -25.37 -1.76
CA ALA A 59 36.75 -24.02 -1.55
C ALA A 59 36.50 -23.11 -2.78
N PRO A 60 36.20 -21.82 -2.58
CA PRO A 60 35.95 -20.88 -3.67
C PRO A 60 37.22 -20.58 -4.46
N VAL A 61 37.08 -20.59 -5.78
CA VAL A 61 38.11 -20.18 -6.74
C VAL A 61 38.23 -18.66 -6.70
N VAL A 62 39.43 -18.18 -6.34
CA VAL A 62 39.77 -16.75 -6.36
C VAL A 62 39.99 -16.33 -7.82
N VAL A 63 39.14 -15.44 -8.33
CA VAL A 63 39.30 -14.81 -9.65
C VAL A 63 39.83 -13.39 -9.44
N GLU A 64 40.98 -13.09 -10.03
CA GLU A 64 41.59 -11.76 -9.97
C GLU A 64 40.78 -10.73 -10.78
N PRO A 65 40.68 -9.47 -10.31
CA PRO A 65 39.90 -8.44 -10.97
C PRO A 65 40.62 -7.88 -12.21
N VAL A 66 39.89 -7.84 -13.33
CA VAL A 66 40.33 -7.21 -14.59
C VAL A 66 40.27 -5.69 -14.44
N LYS A 67 41.38 -5.01 -14.75
CA LYS A 67 41.50 -3.54 -14.77
C LYS A 67 40.52 -2.93 -15.77
N GLN A 68 39.65 -2.05 -15.26
CA GLN A 68 38.71 -1.25 -16.05
C GLN A 68 39.42 -0.03 -16.63
N ALA A 69 39.26 0.21 -17.93
CA ALA A 69 39.84 1.35 -18.64
C ALA A 69 39.05 2.64 -18.38
N GLU A 70 39.77 3.77 -18.34
CA GLU A 70 39.25 5.12 -18.07
C GLU A 70 38.34 5.65 -19.20
N PRO A 71 37.28 6.41 -18.86
CA PRO A 71 36.38 6.99 -19.85
C PRO A 71 36.95 8.27 -20.49
N VAL A 72 36.84 8.34 -21.82
CA VAL A 72 37.18 9.51 -22.63
C VAL A 72 36.09 10.58 -22.51
N ILE A 73 36.48 11.79 -22.10
CA ILE A 73 35.60 12.96 -21.96
C ILE A 73 35.41 13.63 -23.32
N VAL A 74 34.15 13.75 -23.78
CA VAL A 74 33.77 14.53 -24.97
C VAL A 74 33.18 15.87 -24.53
N PRO A 75 33.62 17.03 -25.09
CA PRO A 75 33.11 18.33 -24.69
C PRO A 75 31.70 18.62 -25.21
N SER A 76 30.85 19.12 -24.31
CA SER A 76 29.45 19.51 -24.54
C SER A 76 29.33 20.88 -25.20
N VAL A 77 28.63 20.95 -26.33
CA VAL A 77 28.29 22.20 -27.04
C VAL A 77 26.97 22.77 -26.52
N LYS A 78 26.94 24.07 -26.18
CA LYS A 78 25.74 24.80 -25.75
C LYS A 78 24.84 25.13 -26.95
N PRO A 79 23.51 24.93 -26.86
CA PRO A 79 22.59 25.48 -27.86
C PRO A 79 22.23 26.95 -27.56
N VAL A 80 22.22 27.75 -28.62
CA VAL A 80 21.73 29.14 -28.64
C VAL A 80 20.20 29.11 -28.76
N VAL A 81 19.51 29.72 -27.80
CA VAL A 81 18.05 29.88 -27.81
C VAL A 81 17.70 31.18 -28.53
N VAL A 82 17.01 31.07 -29.67
CA VAL A 82 16.41 32.21 -30.38
C VAL A 82 14.93 32.27 -29.98
N MET A 83 14.50 33.39 -29.40
CA MET A 83 13.09 33.63 -29.09
C MET A 83 12.33 34.14 -30.32
N PRO A 84 11.15 33.57 -30.66
CA PRO A 84 10.27 34.15 -31.65
C PRO A 84 9.37 35.23 -31.02
N THR A 85 9.33 36.40 -31.65
CA THR A 85 8.39 37.49 -31.34
C THR A 85 6.98 37.13 -31.82
N THR A 86 6.03 37.13 -30.90
CA THR A 86 4.60 36.86 -31.15
C THR A 86 3.89 38.06 -31.79
N PRO A 87 3.15 37.89 -32.90
CA PRO A 87 2.27 38.93 -33.41
C PRO A 87 0.94 39.01 -32.64
N ARG A 88 0.48 40.24 -32.44
CA ARG A 88 -0.73 40.64 -31.72
C ARG A 88 -1.97 40.23 -32.53
N ALA A 89 -2.78 39.32 -32.01
CA ALA A 89 -4.01 38.87 -32.65
C ALA A 89 -5.14 39.89 -32.48
N VAL A 90 -5.79 40.21 -33.61
CA VAL A 90 -6.97 41.05 -33.72
C VAL A 90 -8.19 40.27 -33.25
N LEU A 91 -8.94 40.82 -32.29
CA LEU A 91 -10.18 40.26 -31.77
C LEU A 91 -11.27 40.30 -32.86
N SER A 92 -11.75 39.12 -33.26
CA SER A 92 -12.95 38.95 -34.08
C SER A 92 -14.17 38.65 -33.20
N PRO A 93 -15.39 39.01 -33.64
CA PRO A 93 -16.61 38.88 -32.85
C PRO A 93 -16.97 37.43 -32.52
N ILE A 94 -17.39 37.22 -31.26
CA ILE A 94 -17.83 35.95 -30.69
C ILE A 94 -19.08 35.46 -31.42
N LYS A 95 -18.94 34.39 -32.21
CA LYS A 95 -20.07 33.58 -32.67
C LYS A 95 -20.54 32.72 -31.51
N VAL A 96 -21.84 32.79 -31.20
CA VAL A 96 -22.52 31.87 -30.28
C VAL A 96 -22.47 30.46 -30.88
N VAL A 97 -21.55 29.64 -30.38
CA VAL A 97 -21.41 28.23 -30.78
C VAL A 97 -22.46 27.42 -30.04
N LYS A 98 -23.29 26.67 -30.78
CA LYS A 98 -24.22 25.66 -30.24
C LYS A 98 -23.48 24.76 -29.24
N PRO A 99 -24.11 24.35 -28.12
CA PRO A 99 -23.49 23.46 -27.15
C PRO A 99 -23.02 22.18 -27.87
N LEU A 100 -21.70 21.98 -27.84
CA LEU A 100 -21.04 20.80 -28.38
C LEU A 100 -21.50 19.62 -27.51
N VAL A 101 -22.45 18.83 -28.02
CA VAL A 101 -22.87 17.58 -27.40
C VAL A 101 -21.62 16.70 -27.36
N SER A 102 -21.01 16.60 -26.16
CA SER A 102 -19.86 15.73 -25.96
C SER A 102 -20.26 14.30 -26.33
N PRO A 103 -19.51 13.62 -27.20
CA PRO A 103 -19.80 12.24 -27.53
C PRO A 103 -19.79 11.42 -26.23
N LYS A 104 -20.86 10.65 -26.00
CA LYS A 104 -20.90 9.63 -24.96
C LYS A 104 -19.73 8.68 -25.23
N LYS A 105 -18.64 8.87 -24.50
CA LYS A 105 -17.45 8.03 -24.55
C LYS A 105 -17.90 6.65 -24.07
N GLU A 106 -17.97 5.69 -24.99
CA GLU A 106 -18.10 4.28 -24.64
C GLU A 106 -16.95 3.94 -23.71
N VAL A 107 -17.28 3.64 -22.46
CA VAL A 107 -16.32 3.14 -21.48
C VAL A 107 -16.02 1.71 -21.90
N THR A 108 -14.95 1.51 -22.64
CA THR A 108 -14.38 0.17 -22.82
C THR A 108 -13.99 -0.29 -21.42
N LEU A 109 -14.78 -1.20 -20.85
CA LEU A 109 -14.42 -1.88 -19.61
C LEU A 109 -13.10 -2.59 -19.87
N TYR A 110 -12.01 -2.06 -19.32
CA TYR A 110 -10.70 -2.70 -19.36
C TYR A 110 -10.70 -3.94 -18.45
N SER A 111 -11.71 -4.80 -18.49
CA SER A 111 -11.84 -5.92 -17.55
C SER A 111 -10.88 -7.05 -17.93
N GLY A 112 -9.60 -6.85 -17.65
CA GLY A 112 -8.62 -7.93 -17.61
C GLY A 112 -8.62 -8.65 -16.26
N GLY A 113 -9.34 -8.10 -15.28
CA GLY A 113 -9.64 -8.72 -14.00
C GLY A 113 -10.77 -9.76 -14.05
N LYS A 114 -10.64 -10.80 -13.22
CA LYS A 114 -11.67 -11.79 -12.91
C LYS A 114 -11.83 -11.88 -11.41
N LEU A 115 -13.07 -11.74 -10.93
CA LEU A 115 -13.42 -11.93 -9.52
C LEU A 115 -14.11 -13.29 -9.37
N THR A 116 -13.57 -14.17 -8.52
CA THR A 116 -14.09 -15.52 -8.27
C THR A 116 -14.47 -15.66 -6.80
N ASN A 117 -15.69 -16.10 -6.50
CA ASN A 117 -16.10 -16.41 -5.14
C ASN A 117 -15.36 -17.66 -4.66
N ILE A 118 -14.63 -17.56 -3.54
CA ILE A 118 -13.86 -18.68 -2.97
C ILE A 118 -14.46 -19.25 -1.69
N ASP A 119 -15.14 -18.42 -0.89
CA ASP A 119 -15.88 -18.83 0.31
C ASP A 119 -16.95 -17.78 0.66
N THR A 120 -17.57 -17.85 1.84
CA THR A 120 -18.63 -16.92 2.25
C THR A 120 -18.16 -15.48 2.46
N GLN A 121 -16.90 -15.25 2.84
CA GLN A 121 -16.33 -13.94 3.20
C GLN A 121 -15.46 -13.35 2.10
N TRP A 122 -14.80 -14.17 1.28
CA TRP A 122 -13.74 -13.75 0.37
C TRP A 122 -14.07 -14.03 -1.09
N ASN A 123 -13.55 -13.14 -1.94
CA ASN A 123 -13.36 -13.38 -3.36
C ASN A 123 -11.86 -13.48 -3.65
N LEU A 124 -11.47 -14.25 -4.65
CA LEU A 124 -10.16 -14.17 -5.30
C LEU A 124 -10.29 -13.28 -6.53
N TYR A 125 -9.58 -12.16 -6.52
CA TYR A 125 -9.41 -11.32 -7.70
C TYR A 125 -8.12 -11.69 -8.42
N SER A 126 -8.16 -11.82 -9.74
CA SER A 126 -6.99 -12.13 -10.57
C SER A 126 -7.00 -11.27 -11.81
N HIS A 127 -5.88 -10.60 -12.12
CA HIS A 127 -5.76 -9.76 -13.30
C HIS A 127 -4.58 -10.23 -14.15
N GLN A 128 -4.87 -10.86 -15.29
CA GLN A 128 -3.82 -11.47 -16.13
C GLN A 128 -2.88 -10.43 -16.74
N ARG A 129 -3.42 -9.34 -17.29
CA ARG A 129 -2.58 -8.26 -17.87
C ARG A 129 -1.67 -7.57 -16.85
N LEU A 130 -2.16 -7.29 -15.64
CA LEU A 130 -1.35 -6.71 -14.57
C LEU A 130 -0.49 -7.77 -13.85
N GLY A 131 -0.72 -9.05 -14.09
CA GLY A 131 0.12 -10.16 -13.63
C GLY A 131 0.05 -10.42 -12.13
N PHE A 132 -1.15 -10.36 -11.51
CA PHE A 132 -1.30 -10.66 -10.09
C PHE A 132 -2.66 -11.27 -9.71
N SER A 133 -2.73 -11.85 -8.52
CA SER A 133 -3.96 -12.23 -7.83
C SER A 133 -3.93 -11.84 -6.36
N ILE A 134 -5.10 -11.66 -5.74
CA ILE A 134 -5.24 -11.25 -4.33
C ILE A 134 -6.63 -11.63 -3.81
N LYS A 135 -6.74 -12.05 -2.54
CA LYS A 135 -8.02 -12.20 -1.86
C LYS A 135 -8.58 -10.82 -1.50
N ILE A 136 -9.86 -10.61 -1.75
CA ILE A 136 -10.58 -9.37 -1.44
C ILE A 136 -11.83 -9.77 -0.64
N PRO A 137 -12.08 -9.12 0.51
CA PRO A 137 -13.28 -9.42 1.26
C PRO A 137 -14.51 -8.94 0.49
N LYS A 138 -15.61 -9.69 0.54
CA LYS A 138 -16.84 -9.33 -0.19
C LYS A 138 -17.45 -8.04 0.31
N ILE A 139 -17.32 -7.82 1.61
CA ILE A 139 -17.85 -6.67 2.34
C ILE A 139 -16.78 -6.14 3.28
N THR A 140 -16.88 -4.86 3.62
CA THR A 140 -16.13 -4.27 4.72
C THR A 140 -17.10 -3.65 5.73
N THR A 141 -16.74 -3.70 7.00
CA THR A 141 -17.49 -3.11 8.10
C THR A 141 -17.03 -1.67 8.34
N VAL A 142 -17.99 -0.82 8.72
CA VAL A 142 -17.81 0.57 9.21
C VAL A 142 -17.79 1.65 8.12
N THR A 143 -18.91 2.39 8.05
CA THR A 143 -18.88 3.82 7.70
C THR A 143 -19.77 4.58 8.68
N LYS A 144 -19.20 5.61 9.30
CA LYS A 144 -19.96 6.64 10.02
C LYS A 144 -20.33 7.76 9.04
N CYS A 145 -21.44 8.43 9.31
CA CYS A 145 -21.75 9.73 8.74
C CYS A 145 -22.04 10.66 9.91
N GLY A 146 -21.21 11.68 10.08
CA GLY A 146 -21.20 12.42 11.33
C GLY A 146 -20.93 11.49 12.52
N GLU A 147 -21.79 11.56 13.54
CA GLU A 147 -21.71 10.71 14.73
C GLU A 147 -22.46 9.38 14.56
N GLU A 148 -23.33 9.27 13.55
CA GLU A 148 -24.17 8.10 13.33
C GLU A 148 -23.42 6.98 12.60
N ARG A 149 -23.63 5.74 13.07
CA ARG A 149 -23.20 4.54 12.36
C ARG A 149 -24.25 4.21 11.31
N VAL A 150 -23.93 4.39 10.03
CA VAL A 150 -24.91 4.32 8.93
C VAL A 150 -24.95 2.97 8.21
N ALA A 151 -23.83 2.24 8.21
CA ALA A 151 -23.74 0.97 7.52
C ALA A 151 -22.79 0.00 8.22
N THR A 152 -23.25 -1.24 8.38
CA THR A 152 -22.47 -2.35 8.93
C THR A 152 -21.78 -3.16 7.83
N ASN A 153 -22.34 -3.27 6.62
CA ASN A 153 -21.80 -4.12 5.55
C ASN A 153 -21.80 -3.39 4.20
N ILE A 154 -20.63 -2.94 3.74
CA ILE A 154 -20.48 -2.26 2.44
C ILE A 154 -19.72 -3.19 1.49
N PRO A 155 -20.29 -3.56 0.32
CA PRO A 155 -19.59 -4.37 -0.66
C PRO A 155 -18.28 -3.72 -1.11
N LEU A 156 -17.26 -4.53 -1.36
CA LEU A 156 -16.06 -4.08 -2.06
C LEU A 156 -16.18 -4.35 -3.56
N ILE A 157 -15.67 -3.40 -4.34
CA ILE A 157 -15.56 -3.49 -5.80
C ILE A 157 -14.11 -3.31 -6.22
N VAL A 158 -13.81 -3.76 -7.44
CA VAL A 158 -12.55 -3.47 -8.10
C VAL A 158 -12.81 -2.58 -9.31
N LEU A 159 -12.11 -1.46 -9.37
CA LEU A 159 -12.10 -0.53 -10.49
C LEU A 159 -10.75 -0.64 -11.18
N GLU A 160 -10.70 -0.55 -12.51
CA GLU A 160 -9.49 -0.83 -13.29
C GLU A 160 -9.19 0.30 -14.28
N ASP A 161 -7.91 0.60 -14.46
CA ASP A 161 -7.38 1.36 -15.58
C ASP A 161 -6.28 0.56 -16.31
N PRO A 162 -5.67 1.08 -17.39
CA PRO A 162 -4.62 0.36 -18.10
C PRO A 162 -3.42 -0.10 -17.24
N PHE A 163 -3.15 0.58 -16.12
CA PHE A 163 -1.89 0.48 -15.35
C PHE A 163 -2.09 0.08 -13.88
N ALA A 164 -3.33 0.06 -13.38
CA ALA A 164 -3.61 -0.24 -11.98
C ALA A 164 -5.00 -0.85 -11.77
N ALA A 165 -5.12 -1.58 -10.66
CA ALA A 165 -6.40 -1.95 -10.07
C ALA A 165 -6.62 -1.19 -8.76
N TYR A 166 -7.85 -0.80 -8.51
CA TYR A 166 -8.27 -0.06 -7.32
C TYR A 166 -9.30 -0.89 -6.58
N ILE A 167 -8.97 -1.34 -5.37
CA ILE A 167 -9.95 -1.99 -4.49
C ILE A 167 -10.58 -0.86 -3.68
N THR A 168 -11.91 -0.77 -3.66
CA THR A 168 -12.62 0.26 -2.90
C THR A 168 -13.99 -0.22 -2.47
N LYS A 169 -14.64 0.54 -1.58
CA LYS A 169 -16.05 0.36 -1.25
C LYS A 169 -16.91 0.64 -2.48
N GLU A 170 -17.99 -0.09 -2.70
CA GLU A 170 -18.95 0.18 -3.79
C GLU A 170 -19.51 1.60 -3.72
N TYR A 171 -19.69 2.08 -2.49
CA TYR A 171 -20.18 3.42 -2.21
C TYR A 171 -19.57 3.96 -0.92
N SER A 172 -19.60 5.29 -0.82
CA SER A 172 -19.33 6.07 0.38
C SER A 172 -20.59 6.82 0.81
N TYR A 173 -20.52 7.49 1.96
CA TYR A 173 -21.56 8.40 2.40
C TYR A 173 -20.97 9.81 2.46
N ASP A 174 -21.70 10.79 1.95
CA ASP A 174 -21.37 12.18 2.18
C ASP A 174 -21.49 12.48 3.68
N TRP A 175 -20.43 13.04 4.27
CA TRP A 175 -20.33 13.22 5.73
C TRP A 175 -21.40 14.16 6.31
N ASN A 176 -21.89 15.11 5.52
CA ASN A 176 -22.82 16.14 5.98
C ASN A 176 -24.28 15.75 5.75
N THR A 177 -24.56 15.08 4.64
CA THR A 177 -25.92 14.77 4.18
C THR A 177 -26.29 13.30 4.39
N CYS A 178 -25.32 12.45 4.74
CA CYS A 178 -25.47 11.00 4.83
C CYS A 178 -26.07 10.37 3.56
N LYS A 179 -25.90 11.04 2.42
CA LYS A 179 -26.34 10.53 1.14
C LYS A 179 -25.33 9.51 0.63
N LYS A 180 -25.82 8.32 0.24
CA LYS A 180 -25.05 7.30 -0.45
C LYS A 180 -24.50 7.85 -1.77
N MET A 181 -23.19 7.75 -1.96
CA MET A 181 -22.49 8.14 -3.18
C MET A 181 -21.76 6.92 -3.74
N MET A 182 -22.06 6.55 -4.99
CA MET A 182 -21.37 5.45 -5.64
C MET A 182 -19.93 5.87 -5.95
N ASN A 183 -18.95 5.02 -5.61
CA ASN A 183 -17.56 5.31 -5.92
C ASN A 183 -17.29 4.96 -7.38
N THR A 184 -16.70 5.90 -8.12
CA THR A 184 -16.29 5.69 -9.52
C THR A 184 -14.77 5.64 -9.65
N LEU A 185 -14.26 5.22 -10.81
CA LEU A 185 -12.83 5.25 -11.10
C LEU A 185 -12.25 6.68 -10.96
N ALA A 186 -13.01 7.69 -11.37
CA ALA A 186 -12.60 9.08 -11.23
C ALA A 186 -12.50 9.52 -9.75
N ASP A 187 -13.37 9.01 -8.88
CA ASP A 187 -13.35 9.34 -7.45
C ASP A 187 -12.14 8.75 -6.74
N VAL A 188 -11.78 7.50 -7.04
CA VAL A 188 -10.58 6.87 -6.46
C VAL A 188 -9.29 7.48 -7.02
N GLN A 189 -9.23 7.80 -8.32
CA GLN A 189 -8.06 8.46 -8.92
C GLN A 189 -7.86 9.89 -8.42
N SER A 190 -8.95 10.61 -8.12
CA SER A 190 -8.91 11.95 -7.52
C SER A 190 -8.79 11.94 -5.99
N LYS A 191 -8.63 10.76 -5.38
CA LYS A 191 -8.53 10.55 -3.92
C LYS A 191 -9.74 11.04 -3.12
N LYS A 192 -10.90 11.23 -3.76
CA LYS A 192 -12.17 11.54 -3.09
C LYS A 192 -12.75 10.32 -2.38
N ALA A 193 -12.42 9.12 -2.87
CA ALA A 193 -12.75 7.86 -2.25
C ALA A 193 -11.48 7.13 -1.81
N GLY A 194 -11.47 6.62 -0.58
CA GLY A 194 -10.41 5.75 -0.09
C GLY A 194 -10.35 4.47 -0.92
N SER A 195 -9.16 4.08 -1.36
CA SER A 195 -8.94 2.87 -2.13
C SER A 195 -7.53 2.35 -1.95
N TRP A 196 -7.37 1.05 -2.11
CA TRP A 196 -6.07 0.46 -2.35
C TRP A 196 -5.76 0.51 -3.83
N ARG A 197 -4.65 1.17 -4.17
CA ARG A 197 -4.11 1.15 -5.54
C ARG A 197 -3.04 0.08 -5.63
N ILE A 198 -3.24 -0.88 -6.52
CA ILE A 198 -2.29 -1.95 -6.85
C ILE A 198 -1.75 -1.66 -8.24
N SER A 199 -0.45 -1.37 -8.34
CA SER A 199 0.21 -1.07 -9.61
C SER A 199 1.49 -1.88 -9.76
N PRO A 200 1.40 -3.10 -10.32
CA PRO A 200 2.58 -3.89 -10.64
C PRO A 200 3.36 -3.24 -11.77
N GLN A 201 4.68 -3.23 -11.66
CA GLN A 201 5.60 -2.71 -12.65
C GLN A 201 6.67 -3.77 -12.94
N LYS A 202 7.13 -3.82 -14.19
CA LYS A 202 8.29 -4.62 -14.54
C LYS A 202 9.55 -3.91 -14.06
N ILE A 203 10.42 -4.60 -13.34
CA ILE A 203 11.73 -4.11 -12.93
C ILE A 203 12.78 -5.19 -13.17
N GLY A 204 13.85 -4.82 -13.88
CA GLY A 204 14.86 -5.79 -14.34
C GLY A 204 15.74 -6.30 -13.22
N ASP A 205 16.18 -5.42 -12.32
CA ASP A 205 17.19 -5.72 -11.31
C ASP A 205 16.95 -4.97 -9.99
N THR A 206 17.90 -5.11 -9.07
CA THR A 206 17.85 -4.50 -7.74
C THR A 206 18.06 -2.99 -7.78
N ASP A 207 18.82 -2.46 -8.74
CA ASP A 207 19.01 -1.02 -8.90
C ASP A 207 17.69 -0.37 -9.35
N ALA A 208 17.00 -1.01 -10.30
CA ALA A 208 15.65 -0.60 -10.72
C ALA A 208 14.63 -0.67 -9.57
N LEU A 209 14.75 -1.66 -8.66
CA LEU A 209 13.92 -1.72 -7.45
C LEU A 209 14.18 -0.51 -6.54
N LEU A 210 15.45 -0.15 -6.32
CA LEU A 210 15.80 0.98 -5.47
C LEU A 210 15.29 2.30 -6.07
N ASP A 211 15.40 2.46 -7.39
CA ASP A 211 14.86 3.63 -8.09
C ASP A 211 13.34 3.69 -8.04
N PHE A 212 12.67 2.54 -8.15
CA PHE A 212 11.23 2.44 -7.93
C PHE A 212 10.85 2.89 -6.50
N VAL A 213 11.55 2.39 -5.48
CA VAL A 213 11.32 2.78 -4.08
C VAL A 213 11.50 4.28 -3.89
N LYS A 214 12.57 4.86 -4.42
CA LYS A 214 12.82 6.32 -4.32
C LYS A 214 11.77 7.16 -5.06
N LYS A 215 11.23 6.65 -6.17
CA LYS A 215 10.22 7.34 -6.97
C LYS A 215 8.83 7.33 -6.31
N GLU A 216 8.43 6.20 -5.75
CA GLU A 216 7.10 6.04 -5.13
C GLU A 216 7.06 6.61 -3.70
N ASN A 217 8.21 6.80 -3.05
CA ASN A 217 8.32 7.27 -1.67
C ASN A 217 9.01 8.65 -1.57
N GLN A 218 9.09 9.21 -0.37
CA GLN A 218 9.78 10.48 -0.14
C GLN A 218 11.31 10.32 -0.24
N PRO A 219 12.03 11.39 -0.62
CA PRO A 219 13.49 11.40 -0.53
C PRO A 219 13.96 11.01 0.88
N GLY A 220 14.95 10.12 0.96
CA GLY A 220 15.49 9.64 2.24
C GLY A 220 15.02 8.24 2.66
N CYS A 221 14.12 7.62 1.90
CA CYS A 221 13.78 6.21 2.04
C CYS A 221 14.82 5.27 1.45
N TYR A 222 15.10 4.19 2.16
CA TYR A 222 15.93 3.09 1.70
C TYR A 222 15.31 1.75 2.10
N ILE A 223 15.74 0.68 1.42
CA ILE A 223 15.35 -0.69 1.75
C ILE A 223 16.13 -1.11 2.98
N GLU A 224 15.42 -1.38 4.07
CA GLU A 224 16.02 -1.85 5.32
C GLU A 224 16.23 -3.36 5.28
N THR A 225 15.16 -4.08 4.99
CA THR A 225 15.16 -5.54 4.92
C THR A 225 14.21 -6.02 3.83
N SER A 226 14.50 -7.20 3.29
CA SER A 226 13.59 -7.98 2.47
C SER A 226 13.28 -9.28 3.20
N ILE A 227 12.00 -9.61 3.35
CA ILE A 227 11.54 -10.83 3.99
C ILE A 227 10.86 -11.68 2.94
N GLU A 228 11.26 -12.93 2.78
CA GLU A 228 10.58 -13.81 1.83
C GLU A 228 9.11 -13.97 2.23
N SER A 229 8.23 -13.79 1.26
CA SER A 229 6.79 -13.90 1.41
C SER A 229 6.32 -15.35 1.22
N ALA A 230 5.00 -15.60 1.30
CA ALA A 230 4.44 -16.93 1.08
C ALA A 230 4.68 -17.48 -0.35
N GLN A 231 4.88 -16.61 -1.34
CA GLN A 231 5.26 -17.02 -2.69
C GLN A 231 6.79 -17.10 -2.80
N VAL A 232 7.32 -18.30 -3.01
CA VAL A 232 8.77 -18.55 -3.16
C VAL A 232 9.38 -17.60 -4.19
N GLY A 233 10.51 -16.98 -3.85
CA GLY A 233 11.18 -16.01 -4.71
C GLY A 233 10.45 -14.67 -4.84
N THR A 234 9.53 -14.37 -3.92
CA THR A 234 8.87 -13.06 -3.75
C THR A 234 9.14 -12.55 -2.35
N PHE A 235 9.53 -11.29 -2.23
CA PHE A 235 9.94 -10.65 -0.99
C PHE A 235 9.02 -9.49 -0.64
N ASP A 236 8.65 -9.38 0.63
CA ASP A 236 8.10 -8.19 1.25
C ASP A 236 9.25 -7.23 1.57
N ILE A 237 9.22 -6.04 0.95
CA ILE A 237 10.26 -5.02 1.07
C ILE A 237 9.88 -4.06 2.18
N ARG A 238 10.69 -4.02 3.24
CA ARG A 238 10.55 -3.06 4.33
C ARG A 238 11.42 -1.84 4.06
N LEU A 239 10.80 -0.68 4.17
CA LEU A 239 11.48 0.60 4.02
C LEU A 239 11.78 1.20 5.38
N ASN A 240 12.93 1.87 5.50
CA ASN A 240 13.26 2.71 6.63
C ASN A 240 13.75 4.07 6.12
N ALA A 241 13.73 5.07 7.00
CA ALA A 241 14.12 6.43 6.70
C ALA A 241 15.52 6.73 7.24
N THR A 242 16.25 7.60 6.55
CA THR A 242 17.56 8.05 7.06
C THR A 242 17.37 8.80 8.39
N PRO A 243 18.19 8.55 9.44
CA PRO A 243 18.00 9.11 10.78
C PRO A 243 18.13 10.64 10.94
N ARG A 244 17.97 11.46 9.89
CA ARG A 244 18.16 12.91 9.96
C ARG A 244 16.86 13.70 10.08
N GLU A 245 16.78 14.49 11.15
CA GLU A 245 15.98 15.71 11.38
C GLU A 245 14.44 15.64 11.27
N THR A 246 13.84 14.49 10.97
CA THR A 246 12.39 14.30 11.08
C THR A 246 12.05 13.30 12.19
N PRO A 247 11.04 13.56 13.03
CA PRO A 247 10.61 12.63 14.06
C PRO A 247 10.42 11.21 13.49
N LEU A 248 11.05 10.26 14.17
CA LEU A 248 11.64 9.01 13.68
C LEU A 248 10.66 7.89 13.24
N ALA A 249 9.47 8.21 12.72
CA ALA A 249 8.50 7.18 12.33
C ALA A 249 7.67 7.51 11.08
N GLN A 250 7.85 8.68 10.45
CA GLN A 250 6.96 9.12 9.36
C GLN A 250 7.61 9.22 7.97
N ALA A 251 8.93 9.08 7.88
CA ALA A 251 9.66 9.56 6.70
C ALA A 251 9.54 8.67 5.45
N CYS A 252 8.99 7.45 5.53
CA CYS A 252 8.61 6.66 4.35
C CYS A 252 7.12 6.57 4.06
N PHE A 253 6.31 7.38 4.74
CA PHE A 253 4.91 7.55 4.41
C PHE A 253 4.76 8.71 3.42
N ALA A 254 4.71 8.43 2.12
CA ALA A 254 4.53 9.49 1.13
C ALA A 254 3.16 10.16 1.30
N GLY A 255 3.16 11.37 1.89
CA GLY A 255 1.94 12.11 2.20
C GLY A 255 1.11 11.48 3.34
N GLY A 256 1.76 10.75 4.26
CA GLY A 256 1.08 10.06 5.36
C GLY A 256 0.42 8.74 4.97
N HIS A 257 0.70 8.22 3.76
CA HIS A 257 0.18 6.94 3.30
C HIS A 257 1.10 5.77 3.65
N ILE A 258 0.53 4.66 4.11
CA ILE A 258 1.21 3.40 4.35
C ILE A 258 1.38 2.69 3.00
N TYR A 259 2.61 2.27 2.69
CA TYR A 259 2.91 1.50 1.48
C TYR A 259 3.38 0.10 1.84
N HIS A 260 2.88 -0.90 1.12
CA HIS A 260 3.39 -2.26 1.17
C HIS A 260 3.99 -2.60 -0.19
N ILE A 261 5.28 -2.95 -0.22
CA ILE A 261 5.99 -3.25 -1.46
C ILE A 261 6.33 -4.74 -1.51
N LYS A 262 5.98 -5.40 -2.61
CA LYS A 262 6.40 -6.77 -2.91
C LYS A 262 7.26 -6.79 -4.16
N TYR A 263 8.32 -7.60 -4.15
CA TYR A 263 9.24 -7.76 -5.28
C TYR A 263 9.47 -9.24 -5.58
N SER A 264 9.38 -9.65 -6.83
CA SER A 264 9.85 -10.97 -7.28
C SER A 264 10.96 -10.79 -8.32
N SER A 265 12.16 -11.25 -7.96
CA SER A 265 13.31 -11.24 -8.88
C SER A 265 13.10 -12.20 -10.04
N SER A 266 12.57 -13.40 -9.76
CA SER A 266 12.33 -14.42 -10.79
C SER A 266 11.30 -14.01 -11.86
N LEU A 267 10.38 -13.10 -11.50
CA LEU A 267 9.36 -12.59 -12.40
C LEU A 267 9.67 -11.18 -12.91
N GLU A 268 10.78 -10.57 -12.47
CA GLU A 268 11.14 -9.18 -12.78
C GLU A 268 9.99 -8.21 -12.51
N LYS A 269 9.27 -8.38 -11.40
CA LYS A 269 8.07 -7.60 -11.07
C LYS A 269 8.17 -7.02 -9.67
N VAL A 270 7.78 -5.75 -9.53
CA VAL A 270 7.52 -5.09 -8.26
C VAL A 270 6.08 -4.65 -8.22
N MET A 271 5.51 -4.60 -7.03
CA MET A 271 4.19 -4.06 -6.80
C MET A 271 4.25 -3.19 -5.54
N SER A 272 3.56 -2.07 -5.61
CA SER A 272 3.29 -1.20 -4.45
C SER A 272 1.78 -1.18 -4.21
N LEU A 273 1.38 -1.47 -2.97
CA LEU A 273 0.04 -1.21 -2.46
C LEU A 273 0.09 0.07 -1.65
N ASN A 274 -0.67 1.09 -2.05
CA ASN A 274 -0.96 2.23 -1.18
C ASN A 274 -2.17 1.86 -0.32
N LEU A 275 -1.98 1.71 0.99
CA LEU A 275 -3.03 1.26 1.92
C LEU A 275 -3.87 2.42 2.48
N GLY A 276 -3.54 3.68 2.15
CA GLY A 276 -4.14 4.86 2.80
C GLY A 276 -3.37 5.31 4.05
N GLN A 277 -3.99 6.14 4.87
CA GLN A 277 -3.40 6.61 6.15
C GLN A 277 -3.57 5.60 7.29
N ASP A 278 -4.49 4.65 7.15
CA ASP A 278 -4.79 3.59 8.10
C ASP A 278 -5.33 2.37 7.35
N PHE A 279 -5.37 1.23 8.03
CA PHE A 279 -6.03 0.01 7.59
C PHE A 279 -7.48 0.28 7.19
N SER A 280 -7.81 -0.04 5.94
CA SER A 280 -9.02 0.45 5.27
C SER A 280 -10.17 -0.56 5.30
N TYR A 281 -9.88 -1.83 5.54
CA TYR A 281 -10.86 -2.92 5.39
C TYR A 281 -10.94 -3.81 6.62
N ARG A 282 -12.17 -3.99 7.12
CA ARG A 282 -12.46 -4.82 8.28
C ARG A 282 -13.61 -5.79 7.99
N ILE A 283 -13.54 -6.99 8.55
CA ILE A 283 -14.67 -7.93 8.60
C ILE A 283 -14.84 -8.32 10.06
N ASN A 284 -16.02 -8.14 10.64
CA ASN A 284 -16.29 -8.54 12.03
C ASN A 284 -15.21 -8.06 13.03
N ASP A 285 -14.80 -6.79 12.89
CA ASP A 285 -13.72 -6.12 13.65
C ASP A 285 -12.27 -6.56 13.30
N ASP A 286 -12.08 -7.67 12.59
CA ASP A 286 -10.76 -8.14 12.14
C ASP A 286 -10.21 -7.29 10.98
N ILE A 287 -8.91 -6.97 11.05
CA ILE A 287 -8.19 -6.22 10.02
C ILE A 287 -8.01 -7.12 8.79
N SER A 288 -8.85 -6.92 7.78
CA SER A 288 -8.84 -7.71 6.55
C SER A 288 -7.65 -7.39 5.66
N ASP A 289 -7.10 -6.17 5.80
CA ASP A 289 -5.94 -5.69 5.06
C ASP A 289 -4.74 -6.65 5.17
N GLU A 290 -4.47 -7.23 6.34
CA GLU A 290 -3.33 -8.16 6.51
C GLU A 290 -3.50 -9.44 5.68
N ILE A 291 -4.70 -10.00 5.68
CA ILE A 291 -5.03 -11.19 4.87
C ILE A 291 -4.93 -10.86 3.38
N MET A 292 -5.44 -9.70 2.97
CA MET A 292 -5.32 -9.22 1.59
C MET A 292 -3.84 -9.14 1.18
N MET A 293 -2.98 -8.48 1.96
CA MET A 293 -1.54 -8.36 1.67
C MET A 293 -0.83 -9.72 1.62
N LYS A 294 -1.08 -10.60 2.60
CA LYS A 294 -0.49 -11.95 2.65
C LYS A 294 -0.94 -12.82 1.47
N SER A 295 -2.15 -12.62 0.98
CA SER A 295 -2.72 -13.39 -0.13
C SER A 295 -2.26 -12.93 -1.52
N PHE A 296 -1.58 -11.79 -1.63
CA PHE A 296 -1.11 -11.29 -2.92
C PHE A 296 -0.09 -12.25 -3.53
N GLN A 297 -0.28 -12.59 -4.80
CA GLN A 297 0.64 -13.39 -5.59
C GLN A 297 0.87 -12.77 -6.96
N PHE A 298 2.12 -12.72 -7.40
CA PHE A 298 2.44 -12.45 -8.79
C PHE A 298 2.07 -13.66 -9.67
N LEU A 299 1.41 -13.39 -10.79
CA LEU A 299 1.16 -14.37 -11.83
C LEU A 299 2.35 -14.39 -12.79
N LYS A 300 2.60 -15.56 -13.39
CA LYS A 300 3.63 -15.74 -14.43
C LYS A 300 3.22 -14.98 -15.69
#